data_AF-A0A7H8QUS8-F1
#
_entry.id   AF-A0A7H8QUS8-F1
#
_cell.length_a   1.000
_cell.length_b   1.000
_cell.length_c   1.000
_cell.angle_alpha   90.00
_cell.angle_beta   90.00
_cell.angle_gamma   90.00
#
_symmetry.space_group_name_H-M   'P 1'
#
loop_
_entity.id
_entity.type
_entity.pdbx_description
1 polymer ?
#
loop_
_entity_poly.entity_id
_entity_poly.type
_entity_poly.pdbx_seq_one_letter_code
_entity_poly.pdbx_strand_id
1 'polypeptide(L)'
;METKEYTCEICGKVSASKRAFRNHCFSEGHHQFKCGFCQKAFIIQQAKDDHERMKHAAPATVPTRTATDLRKASRGWDTYSVLSKSNQEETYAALILACHARKLLELQGYILPRSIRVDMKEVTCISYANFRETPRPLHQSTNTVKRKAVTLHCEWVLVDIDRPTVALISAVDTLTGDVLLNAYVSPGGNKVSNWRTAITGLTRSKMRRVERDEQVLSGWKDARHRLFECIDSDTVLVGHELPTSLAVLGIFHQRILDTRILMAQVAFGKNVSKFPITWGLEHISCTLFQEEMSPVDGYRNCLERARVSREIALCVQVEVLLKSWGENARNEYRHQQNIRSEMIKQSIDELLAEYRLPKKVKNVKVGVLIEGLDS
;
A
#
# COMPACT_ATOMS: atom_id res chain seq x y z
N MET A 1 19.27 23.83 31.97
CA MET A 1 19.21 23.08 30.69
C MET A 1 18.45 21.79 30.98
N GLU A 2 17.22 21.65 30.49
CA GLU A 2 16.50 20.38 30.60
C GLU A 2 17.21 19.34 29.71
N THR A 3 17.80 18.33 30.33
CA THR A 3 18.36 17.19 29.62
C THR A 3 17.20 16.34 29.10
N LYS A 4 16.90 16.45 27.81
CA LYS A 4 15.89 15.62 27.16
C LYS A 4 16.36 14.16 27.17
N GLU A 5 15.72 13.35 28.01
CA GLU A 5 15.95 11.90 28.09
C GLU A 5 15.20 11.16 26.96
N TYR A 6 15.74 10.01 26.55
CA TYR A 6 15.17 9.18 25.48
C TYR A 6 14.90 7.77 26.02
N THR A 7 13.63 7.42 26.19
CA THR A 7 13.21 6.13 26.76
C THR A 7 12.78 5.17 25.66
N CYS A 8 13.29 3.93 25.71
CA CYS A 8 12.82 2.86 24.82
C CYS A 8 11.50 2.29 25.33
N GLU A 9 10.44 2.38 24.54
CA GLU A 9 9.10 1.89 24.92
C GLU A 9 8.99 0.36 24.94
N ILE A 10 9.95 -0.35 24.34
CA ILE A 10 9.94 -1.82 24.26
C ILE A 10 10.56 -2.45 25.52
N CYS A 11 11.67 -1.91 26.03
CA CYS A 11 12.38 -2.47 27.19
C CYS A 11 12.53 -1.52 28.38
N GLY A 12 12.05 -0.28 28.28
CA GLY A 12 12.12 0.74 29.33
C GLY A 12 13.49 1.41 29.51
N LYS A 13 14.50 1.07 28.70
CA LYS A 13 15.85 1.64 28.86
C LYS A 13 15.86 3.15 28.57
N VAL A 14 16.35 3.93 29.52
CA VAL A 14 16.56 5.37 29.38
C VAL A 14 17.96 5.65 28.87
N SER A 15 18.07 6.52 27.87
CA SER A 15 19.32 6.96 27.27
C SER A 15 19.47 8.48 27.41
N ALA A 16 20.64 8.92 27.85
CA ALA A 16 20.95 10.35 28.05
C ALA A 16 21.15 11.14 26.73
N SER A 17 21.20 10.45 25.58
CA SER A 17 21.31 11.10 24.27
C SER A 17 20.58 10.34 23.17
N LYS A 18 20.19 11.08 22.13
CA LYS A 18 19.55 10.53 20.92
C LYS A 18 20.43 9.47 20.24
N ARG A 19 21.76 9.63 20.26
CA ARG A 19 22.72 8.67 19.68
C ARG A 19 22.77 7.37 20.47
N ALA A 20 22.86 7.45 21.80
CA ALA A 20 22.87 6.26 22.66
C ALA A 20 21.56 5.47 22.53
N PHE A 21 20.42 6.18 22.47
CA PHE A 21 19.11 5.59 22.23
C PHE A 21 19.03 4.86 20.88
N ARG A 22 19.49 5.48 19.79
CA ARG A 22 19.51 4.86 18.46
C ARG A 22 20.35 3.59 18.43
N ASN A 23 21.56 3.65 18.99
CA ASN A 23 22.47 2.50 19.02
C ASN A 23 21.86 1.33 19.80
N HIS A 24 21.21 1.62 20.94
CA HIS A 24 20.48 0.63 21.70
C HIS A 24 19.35 0.00 20.89
N CYS A 25 18.52 0.83 20.24
CA CYS A 25 17.39 0.28 19.48
C CYS A 25 17.86 -0.55 18.27
N PHE A 26 18.99 -0.17 17.68
CA PHE A 26 19.61 -0.94 16.61
C PHE A 26 20.20 -2.27 17.11
N SER A 27 20.90 -2.29 18.26
CA SER A 27 21.50 -3.51 18.80
C SER A 27 20.45 -4.54 19.19
N GLU A 28 19.36 -4.09 19.79
CA GLU A 28 18.29 -4.96 20.26
C GLU A 28 17.20 -5.22 19.20
N GLY A 29 17.30 -4.60 18.02
CA GLY A 29 16.22 -4.66 17.01
C GLY A 29 14.90 -4.04 17.47
N HIS A 30 14.95 -3.06 18.38
CA HIS A 30 13.77 -2.38 18.92
C HIS A 30 13.19 -1.37 17.92
N HIS A 31 12.15 -1.77 17.19
CA HIS A 31 11.43 -0.94 16.23
C HIS A 31 10.19 -0.31 16.87
N GLN A 32 10.37 0.71 17.71
CA GLN A 32 9.25 1.28 18.47
C GLN A 32 8.40 2.32 17.69
N PHE A 33 8.96 2.93 16.64
CA PHE A 33 8.24 3.97 15.90
C PHE A 33 7.39 3.35 14.79
N LYS A 34 6.09 3.19 15.04
CA LYS A 34 5.16 2.62 14.05
C LYS A 34 4.54 3.70 13.16
N CYS A 35 4.53 3.44 11.86
CA CYS A 35 3.78 4.22 10.86
C CYS A 35 2.29 4.23 11.21
N GLY A 36 1.68 5.41 11.29
CA GLY A 36 0.25 5.53 11.59
C GLY A 36 -0.61 4.84 10.53
N PHE A 37 -0.15 4.88 9.27
CA PHE A 37 -0.87 4.38 8.11
C PHE A 37 -0.74 2.88 7.92
N CYS A 38 0.45 2.32 7.78
CA CYS A 38 0.62 0.89 7.48
C CYS A 38 1.14 0.05 8.66
N GLN A 39 1.35 0.65 9.83
CA GLN A 39 1.90 0.00 11.02
C GLN A 39 3.32 -0.56 10.88
N LYS A 40 4.01 -0.32 9.74
CA LYS A 40 5.44 -0.64 9.60
C LYS A 40 6.22 0.05 10.71
N ALA A 41 7.08 -0.71 11.37
CA ALA A 41 7.84 -0.27 12.53
C ALA A 41 9.27 0.13 12.13
N PHE A 42 9.76 1.20 12.75
CA PHE A 42 11.07 1.79 12.47
C PHE A 42 11.86 1.98 13.78
N ILE A 43 13.19 1.94 13.67
CA ILE A 43 14.12 2.20 14.78
C ILE A 43 14.11 3.67 15.19
N ILE A 44 13.87 4.60 14.23
CA ILE A 44 13.92 6.05 14.48
C ILE A 44 12.69 6.77 13.89
N GLN A 45 12.23 7.80 14.61
CA GLN A 45 11.10 8.65 14.18
C GLN A 45 11.29 9.24 12.77
N GLN A 46 12.49 9.76 12.44
CA GLN A 46 12.74 10.35 11.12
C GLN A 46 12.50 9.37 9.96
N ALA A 47 12.87 8.09 10.13
CA ALA A 47 12.68 7.08 9.10
C ALA A 47 11.19 6.75 8.90
N LYS A 48 10.42 6.77 10.00
CA LYS A 48 8.96 6.69 9.95
C LYS A 48 8.39 7.91 9.19
N ASP A 49 8.79 9.13 9.53
CA ASP A 49 8.27 10.35 8.90
C ASP A 49 8.58 10.38 7.39
N ASP A 50 9.80 9.98 7.00
CA ASP A 50 10.19 9.86 5.60
C ASP A 50 9.36 8.78 4.87
N HIS A 51 9.12 7.64 5.52
CA HIS A 51 8.22 6.62 4.99
C HIS A 51 6.79 7.13 4.80
N GLU A 52 6.25 7.87 5.77
CA GLU A 52 4.91 8.45 5.68
C GLU A 52 4.80 9.43 4.52
N ARG A 53 5.79 10.31 4.36
CA ARG A 53 5.87 11.23 3.22
C ARG A 53 5.96 10.50 1.88
N MET A 54 6.74 9.43 1.80
CA MET A 54 7.00 8.75 0.52
C MET A 54 5.93 7.73 0.13
N LYS A 55 5.24 7.13 1.10
CA LYS A 55 4.29 6.03 0.88
C LYS A 55 2.84 6.41 1.12
N HIS A 56 2.56 7.47 1.88
CA HIS A 56 1.19 7.80 2.31
C HIS A 56 0.76 9.23 2.02
N ALA A 57 1.69 10.13 1.63
CA ALA A 57 1.38 11.52 1.32
C ALA A 57 1.36 11.82 -0.19
N ALA A 58 0.58 12.84 -0.56
CA ALA A 58 0.69 13.49 -1.87
C ALA A 58 2.02 14.25 -1.99
N PRO A 59 2.57 14.43 -3.21
CA PRO A 59 3.74 15.27 -3.42
C PRO A 59 3.45 16.73 -3.03
N ALA A 60 4.44 17.42 -2.46
CA ALA A 60 4.29 18.82 -2.04
C ALA A 60 4.09 19.80 -3.21
N THR A 61 4.45 19.40 -4.43
CA THR A 61 4.25 20.17 -5.66
C THR A 61 3.70 19.25 -6.76
N VAL A 62 2.58 19.64 -7.35
CA VAL A 62 2.03 18.97 -8.54
C VAL A 62 2.63 19.64 -9.79
N PRO A 63 3.20 18.90 -10.75
CA PRO A 63 3.74 19.49 -11.98
C PRO A 63 2.67 20.27 -12.77
N THR A 64 2.98 21.49 -13.21
CA THR A 64 2.07 22.34 -13.98
C THR A 64 1.98 21.90 -15.45
N ARG A 65 0.78 21.46 -15.86
CA ARG A 65 0.21 21.18 -17.21
C ARG A 65 1.15 21.22 -18.44
N THR A 66 1.24 20.07 -19.12
CA THR A 66 0.94 19.98 -20.57
C THR A 66 -0.17 18.94 -20.76
N ALA A 67 -1.21 19.30 -21.51
CA ALA A 67 -2.45 18.53 -21.59
C ALA A 67 -2.22 17.18 -22.28
N THR A 68 -2.62 16.09 -21.63
CA THR A 68 -3.00 14.85 -22.31
C THR A 68 -4.48 14.61 -22.01
N ASP A 69 -5.30 14.77 -23.04
CA ASP A 69 -6.74 14.58 -23.01
C ASP A 69 -7.08 13.10 -22.73
N LEU A 70 -7.31 12.76 -21.45
CA LEU A 70 -8.04 11.54 -21.10
C LEU A 70 -9.23 11.81 -20.17
N ARG A 71 -9.29 12.98 -19.52
CA ARG A 71 -10.40 13.32 -18.63
C ARG A 71 -10.80 14.79 -18.83
N LYS A 72 -11.96 15.02 -19.45
CA LYS A 72 -12.59 16.34 -19.45
C LYS A 72 -12.76 16.76 -17.99
N ALA A 73 -12.27 17.95 -17.67
CA ALA A 73 -12.20 18.49 -16.31
C ALA A 73 -13.52 18.33 -15.54
N SER A 74 -13.59 17.32 -14.67
CA SER A 74 -14.58 17.21 -13.61
C SER A 74 -13.83 17.18 -12.29
N ARG A 75 -14.29 17.97 -11.31
CA ARG A 75 -13.66 18.09 -10.00
C ARG A 75 -13.87 16.78 -9.21
N GLY A 76 -12.85 15.93 -9.12
CA GLY A 76 -12.83 14.76 -8.22
C GLY A 76 -13.12 13.39 -8.88
N TRP A 77 -12.94 12.32 -8.12
CA TRP A 77 -13.07 10.91 -8.53
C TRP A 77 -14.51 10.37 -8.61
N ASP A 78 -15.49 11.28 -8.70
CA ASP A 78 -16.90 10.92 -8.89
C ASP A 78 -17.23 10.54 -10.33
N THR A 79 -16.44 11.02 -11.30
CA THR A 79 -16.48 10.59 -12.71
C THR A 79 -15.42 9.53 -12.94
N TYR A 80 -15.68 8.45 -13.69
CA TYR A 80 -14.66 7.43 -13.98
C TYR A 80 -14.70 7.03 -15.45
N SER A 81 -13.64 6.39 -15.94
CA SER A 81 -13.53 6.00 -17.35
C SER A 81 -14.58 4.95 -17.70
N VAL A 82 -15.40 5.22 -18.71
CA VAL A 82 -16.42 4.29 -19.23
C VAL A 82 -15.90 3.68 -20.54
N LEU A 83 -15.76 2.36 -20.57
CA LEU A 83 -15.22 1.64 -21.71
C LEU A 83 -16.35 1.12 -22.61
N SER A 84 -16.19 1.27 -23.93
CA SER A 84 -17.05 0.58 -24.91
C SER A 84 -16.89 -0.94 -24.79
N LYS A 85 -17.85 -1.73 -25.28
CA LYS A 85 -17.75 -3.21 -25.23
C LYS A 85 -16.48 -3.75 -25.91
N SER A 86 -16.07 -3.17 -27.04
CA SER A 86 -14.82 -3.56 -27.72
C SER A 86 -13.60 -3.28 -26.84
N ASN A 87 -13.55 -2.06 -26.28
CA ASN A 87 -12.43 -1.66 -25.44
C ASN A 87 -12.36 -2.49 -24.15
N GLN A 88 -13.50 -2.98 -23.63
CA GLN A 88 -13.51 -3.87 -22.46
C GLN A 88 -12.81 -5.20 -22.74
N GLU A 89 -13.01 -5.80 -23.92
CA GLU A 89 -12.35 -7.05 -24.30
C GLU A 89 -10.83 -6.86 -24.51
N GLU A 90 -10.44 -5.80 -25.21
CA GLU A 90 -9.02 -5.44 -25.41
C GLU A 90 -8.34 -5.11 -24.06
N THR A 91 -9.02 -4.36 -23.21
CA THR A 91 -8.55 -4.03 -21.86
C THR A 91 -8.36 -5.30 -21.04
N TYR A 92 -9.34 -6.21 -21.05
CA TYR A 92 -9.23 -7.48 -20.33
C TYR A 92 -8.03 -8.31 -20.78
N ALA A 93 -7.80 -8.41 -22.10
CA ALA A 93 -6.63 -9.10 -22.63
C ALA A 93 -5.31 -8.48 -22.14
N ALA A 94 -5.19 -7.15 -22.10
CA ALA A 94 -4.00 -6.50 -21.56
C ALA A 94 -3.86 -6.65 -20.04
N LEU A 95 -4.95 -6.65 -19.28
CA LEU A 95 -4.91 -6.90 -17.83
C LEU A 95 -4.36 -8.29 -17.52
N ILE A 96 -4.73 -9.31 -18.31
CA ILE A 96 -4.15 -10.66 -18.19
C ILE A 96 -2.64 -10.61 -18.44
N LEU A 97 -2.20 -9.97 -19.52
CA LEU A 97 -0.77 -9.86 -19.86
C LEU A 97 0.03 -9.04 -18.84
N ALA A 98 -0.63 -8.13 -18.13
CA ALA A 98 -0.03 -7.30 -17.08
C ALA A 98 0.03 -7.99 -15.71
N CYS A 99 -0.62 -9.15 -15.53
CA CYS A 99 -0.60 -9.87 -14.26
C CYS A 99 0.83 -10.24 -13.83
N HIS A 100 1.08 -10.17 -12.53
CA HIS A 100 2.42 -10.36 -11.97
C HIS A 100 2.78 -11.83 -11.85
N ALA A 101 4.04 -12.14 -12.16
CA ALA A 101 4.57 -13.47 -11.95
C ALA A 101 4.55 -13.85 -10.46
N ARG A 102 4.22 -15.13 -10.17
CA ARG A 102 4.15 -15.66 -8.80
C ARG A 102 5.36 -15.32 -7.94
N LYS A 103 6.57 -15.47 -8.48
CA LYS A 103 7.81 -15.22 -7.73
C LYS A 103 7.91 -13.76 -7.27
N LEU A 104 7.48 -12.83 -8.12
CA LEU A 104 7.46 -11.41 -7.78
C LEU A 104 6.40 -11.13 -6.71
N LEU A 105 5.21 -11.72 -6.82
CA LEU A 105 4.17 -11.61 -5.79
C LEU A 105 4.70 -12.09 -4.42
N GLU A 106 5.38 -13.24 -4.35
CA GLU A 106 5.99 -13.72 -3.10
C GLU A 106 7.00 -12.72 -2.52
N LEU A 107 7.90 -12.19 -3.36
CA LEU A 107 8.87 -11.15 -2.95
C LEU A 107 8.21 -9.83 -2.52
N GLN A 108 7.02 -9.55 -3.03
CA GLN A 108 6.23 -8.36 -2.72
C GLN A 108 5.22 -8.60 -1.57
N GLY A 109 5.34 -9.72 -0.87
CA GLY A 109 4.59 -9.99 0.35
C GLY A 109 3.20 -10.61 0.15
N TYR A 110 2.90 -11.18 -1.01
CA TYR A 110 1.68 -11.94 -1.15
C TYR A 110 1.76 -13.24 -0.35
N ILE A 111 0.72 -13.52 0.43
CA ILE A 111 0.52 -14.82 1.06
C ILE A 111 -0.11 -15.71 -0.01
N LEU A 112 0.65 -16.70 -0.49
CA LEU A 112 0.21 -17.63 -1.53
C LEU A 112 0.13 -19.06 -0.96
N PRO A 113 -0.57 -19.99 -1.64
CA PRO A 113 -0.57 -21.40 -1.24
C PRO A 113 0.88 -21.90 -1.15
N ARG A 114 1.22 -22.56 -0.04
CA ARG A 114 2.55 -23.09 0.30
C ARG A 114 3.64 -22.03 0.57
N SER A 115 3.27 -20.75 0.65
CA SER A 115 4.16 -19.68 1.11
C SER A 115 3.83 -19.34 2.57
N ILE A 116 4.73 -19.66 3.50
CA ILE A 116 4.57 -19.31 4.91
C ILE A 116 5.44 -18.08 5.19
N ARG A 117 4.81 -17.03 5.73
CA ARG A 117 5.50 -15.83 6.18
C ARG A 117 5.79 -15.90 7.68
N VAL A 118 6.93 -15.36 8.11
CA VAL A 118 7.30 -15.27 9.53
C VAL A 118 6.51 -14.17 10.25
N ASP A 119 6.14 -13.12 9.53
CA ASP A 119 5.43 -11.94 10.02
C ASP A 119 3.90 -12.04 9.87
N MET A 120 3.34 -13.25 9.76
CA MET A 120 1.89 -13.46 9.54
C MET A 120 1.00 -12.70 10.54
N LYS A 121 1.41 -12.62 11.81
CA LYS A 121 0.64 -11.94 12.87
C LYS A 121 0.61 -10.43 12.71
N GLU A 122 1.59 -9.85 12.02
CA GLU A 122 1.69 -8.40 11.78
C GLU A 122 0.79 -7.96 10.62
N VAL A 123 0.45 -8.88 9.71
CA VAL A 123 -0.33 -8.58 8.50
C VAL A 123 -1.80 -9.00 8.59
N THR A 124 -2.17 -9.92 9.49
CA THR A 124 -3.56 -10.38 9.66
C THR A 124 -3.82 -11.05 11.01
N CYS A 125 -5.07 -10.97 11.49
CA CYS A 125 -5.57 -11.78 12.61
C CYS A 125 -5.92 -13.22 12.20
N ILE A 126 -5.97 -13.52 10.89
CA ILE A 126 -6.43 -14.80 10.35
C ILE A 126 -5.28 -15.82 10.33
N SER A 127 -5.50 -16.99 10.93
CA SER A 127 -4.58 -18.14 10.81
C SER A 127 -4.47 -18.59 9.35
N TYR A 128 -3.26 -18.97 8.90
CA TYR A 128 -3.01 -19.50 7.57
C TYR A 128 -3.97 -20.64 7.18
N ALA A 129 -4.32 -21.52 8.12
CA ALA A 129 -5.25 -22.64 7.90
C ALA A 129 -6.68 -22.19 7.51
N ASN A 130 -7.05 -20.94 7.82
CA ASN A 130 -8.33 -20.33 7.51
C ASN A 130 -8.33 -19.53 6.21
N PHE A 131 -7.16 -19.39 5.56
CA PHE A 131 -7.11 -18.83 4.21
C PHE A 131 -7.81 -19.76 3.22
N ARG A 132 -8.39 -19.18 2.18
CA ARG A 132 -9.14 -19.90 1.15
C ARG A 132 -8.74 -19.42 -0.23
N GLU A 133 -8.59 -20.36 -1.16
CA GLU A 133 -8.50 -20.03 -2.57
C GLU A 133 -9.82 -19.47 -3.06
N THR A 134 -9.77 -18.55 -4.02
CA THR A 134 -10.95 -18.12 -4.78
C THR A 134 -11.65 -19.33 -5.41
N PRO A 135 -13.00 -19.33 -5.53
CA PRO A 135 -13.74 -20.45 -6.09
C PRO A 135 -13.22 -20.85 -7.47
N ARG A 136 -13.29 -22.14 -7.83
CA ARG A 136 -13.02 -22.56 -9.20
C ARG A 136 -14.17 -22.12 -10.11
N PRO A 137 -13.89 -21.74 -11.37
CA PRO A 137 -14.91 -21.49 -12.37
C PRO A 137 -15.84 -22.71 -12.47
N LEU A 138 -17.15 -22.47 -12.34
CA LEU A 138 -18.15 -23.51 -12.55
C LEU A 138 -18.50 -23.54 -14.04
N HIS A 139 -18.23 -24.65 -14.71
CA HIS A 139 -18.47 -24.77 -16.15
C HIS A 139 -19.95 -24.87 -16.55
N GLN A 140 -20.88 -25.12 -15.62
CA GLN A 140 -22.33 -25.16 -15.85
C GLN A 140 -23.06 -25.24 -14.49
N SER A 141 -24.04 -24.36 -14.24
CA SER A 141 -25.24 -24.52 -13.36
C SER A 141 -25.58 -23.37 -12.39
N THR A 142 -24.75 -22.35 -12.22
CA THR A 142 -25.17 -21.13 -11.47
C THR A 142 -25.44 -19.98 -12.43
N ASN A 143 -26.62 -19.36 -12.34
CA ASN A 143 -27.02 -18.18 -13.13
C ASN A 143 -26.15 -16.91 -12.90
N THR A 144 -25.16 -16.97 -12.01
CA THR A 144 -24.30 -15.84 -11.66
C THR A 144 -22.96 -15.90 -12.39
N VAL A 145 -22.83 -15.13 -13.47
CA VAL A 145 -21.58 -14.95 -14.20
C VAL A 145 -20.60 -14.16 -13.33
N LYS A 146 -19.42 -14.73 -13.07
CA LYS A 146 -18.33 -14.06 -12.35
C LYS A 146 -17.71 -12.97 -13.20
N ARG A 147 -17.17 -11.93 -12.56
CA ARG A 147 -16.57 -10.79 -13.26
C ARG A 147 -15.21 -11.17 -13.83
N LYS A 148 -14.91 -10.65 -15.03
CA LYS A 148 -13.62 -10.87 -15.70
C LYS A 148 -12.46 -10.23 -14.94
N ALA A 149 -12.66 -9.02 -14.42
CA ALA A 149 -11.67 -8.31 -13.62
C ALA A 149 -12.36 -7.49 -12.52
N VAL A 150 -11.81 -7.51 -11.31
CA VAL A 150 -12.35 -6.80 -10.14
C VAL A 150 -11.22 -6.06 -9.43
N THR A 151 -11.42 -4.76 -9.22
CA THR A 151 -10.54 -3.94 -8.41
C THR A 151 -11.00 -3.95 -6.96
N LEU A 152 -10.10 -4.28 -6.04
CA LEU A 152 -10.36 -4.43 -4.61
C LEU A 152 -9.52 -3.46 -3.79
N HIS A 153 -10.15 -2.82 -2.81
CA HIS A 153 -9.46 -2.11 -1.73
C HIS A 153 -10.15 -2.42 -0.39
N CYS A 154 -9.37 -2.51 0.67
CA CYS A 154 -9.87 -2.69 2.03
C CYS A 154 -9.22 -1.68 2.97
N GLU A 155 -10.00 -1.18 3.91
CA GLU A 155 -9.46 -0.57 5.13
C GLU A 155 -9.60 -1.54 6.29
N TRP A 156 -8.66 -1.48 7.21
CA TRP A 156 -8.54 -2.42 8.33
C TRP A 156 -8.30 -1.71 9.65
N VAL A 157 -8.56 -2.40 10.75
CA VAL A 157 -8.32 -1.96 12.13
C VAL A 157 -7.48 -2.99 12.87
N LEU A 158 -6.97 -2.65 14.05
CA LEU A 158 -6.23 -3.58 14.89
C LEU A 158 -7.14 -4.18 15.97
N VAL A 159 -7.07 -5.49 16.14
CA VAL A 159 -7.78 -6.24 17.17
C VAL A 159 -6.83 -7.04 18.05
N ASP A 160 -7.29 -7.34 19.27
CA ASP A 160 -6.60 -8.13 20.28
C ASP A 160 -5.16 -7.62 20.52
N ILE A 161 -4.14 -8.44 20.23
CA ILE A 161 -2.72 -8.08 20.32
C ILE A 161 -2.28 -7.44 19.00
N ASP A 162 -2.88 -6.29 18.66
CA ASP A 162 -2.56 -5.46 17.50
C ASP A 162 -2.52 -6.19 16.14
N ARG A 163 -3.44 -7.12 15.92
CA ARG A 163 -3.54 -7.85 14.65
C ARG A 163 -4.50 -7.17 13.68
N PRO A 164 -4.13 -6.99 12.40
CA PRO A 164 -5.04 -6.40 11.42
C PRO A 164 -6.27 -7.26 11.12
N THR A 165 -7.44 -6.64 11.04
CA THR A 165 -8.68 -7.22 10.50
C THR A 165 -9.41 -6.19 9.63
N VAL A 166 -10.10 -6.65 8.60
CA VAL A 166 -10.89 -5.78 7.72
C VAL A 166 -11.98 -5.04 8.50
N ALA A 167 -12.23 -3.79 8.10
CA ALA A 167 -13.28 -2.93 8.66
C ALA A 167 -14.09 -2.17 7.59
N LEU A 168 -13.52 -1.94 6.40
CA LEU A 168 -14.26 -1.56 5.20
C LEU A 168 -13.74 -2.37 4.01
N ILE A 169 -14.63 -2.68 3.08
CA ILE A 169 -14.31 -3.34 1.82
C ILE A 169 -15.02 -2.64 0.66
N SER A 170 -14.28 -2.39 -0.41
CA SER A 170 -14.83 -1.89 -1.67
C SER A 170 -14.30 -2.70 -2.84
N ALA A 171 -15.20 -3.18 -3.69
CA ALA A 171 -14.91 -3.92 -4.91
C ALA A 171 -15.67 -3.29 -6.09
N VAL A 172 -14.96 -3.06 -7.18
CA VAL A 172 -15.47 -2.42 -8.39
C VAL A 172 -15.14 -3.30 -9.60
N ASP A 173 -16.08 -3.49 -10.52
CA ASP A 173 -15.80 -4.14 -11.80
C ASP A 173 -14.77 -3.29 -12.57
N THR A 174 -13.60 -3.85 -12.85
CA THR A 174 -12.50 -3.08 -13.45
C THR A 174 -12.87 -2.59 -14.85
N LEU A 175 -13.70 -3.32 -15.59
CA LEU A 175 -14.02 -3.00 -16.98
C LEU A 175 -15.18 -1.99 -17.05
N THR A 176 -16.24 -2.20 -16.29
CA THR A 176 -17.44 -1.34 -16.35
C THR A 176 -17.40 -0.16 -15.38
N GLY A 177 -16.68 -0.29 -14.26
CA GLY A 177 -16.69 0.68 -13.17
C GLY A 177 -17.86 0.49 -12.19
N ASP A 178 -18.66 -0.57 -12.35
CA ASP A 178 -19.79 -0.86 -11.46
C ASP A 178 -19.30 -1.19 -10.05
N VAL A 179 -19.96 -0.62 -9.05
CA VAL A 179 -19.69 -0.95 -7.65
C VAL A 179 -20.33 -2.29 -7.33
N LEU A 180 -19.50 -3.31 -7.06
CA LEU A 180 -19.93 -4.67 -6.74
C LEU A 180 -20.13 -4.86 -5.24
N LEU A 181 -19.28 -4.22 -4.45
CA LEU A 181 -19.34 -4.24 -2.99
C LEU A 181 -18.81 -2.91 -2.45
N ASN A 182 -19.48 -2.33 -1.46
CA ASN A 182 -18.99 -1.19 -0.70
C ASN A 182 -19.64 -1.22 0.68
N ALA A 183 -18.95 -1.80 1.66
CA ALA A 183 -19.56 -2.14 2.93
C ALA A 183 -18.60 -1.93 4.11
N TYR A 184 -19.19 -1.61 5.26
CA TYR A 184 -18.53 -1.77 6.54
C TYR A 184 -18.46 -3.26 6.90
N VAL A 185 -17.40 -3.63 7.61
CA VAL A 185 -17.21 -4.98 8.13
C VAL A 185 -17.02 -4.87 9.63
N SER A 186 -17.91 -5.50 10.40
CA SER A 186 -17.75 -5.57 11.85
C SER A 186 -16.55 -6.46 12.16
N PRO A 187 -15.61 -6.04 13.03
CA PRO A 187 -14.53 -6.89 13.52
C PRO A 187 -15.01 -8.15 14.28
N GLY A 188 -16.33 -8.28 14.48
CA GLY A 188 -16.99 -9.43 15.09
C GLY A 188 -16.72 -9.49 16.59
N GLY A 189 -16.54 -10.70 17.11
CA GLY A 189 -16.27 -10.94 18.54
C GLY A 189 -14.89 -10.49 19.03
N ASN A 190 -14.02 -9.96 18.16
CA ASN A 190 -12.68 -9.51 18.55
C ASN A 190 -12.71 -8.13 19.19
N LYS A 191 -11.86 -7.90 20.20
CA LYS A 191 -11.75 -6.58 20.83
C LYS A 191 -10.85 -5.69 19.97
N VAL A 192 -11.41 -4.61 19.43
CA VAL A 192 -10.63 -3.62 18.67
C VAL A 192 -9.69 -2.86 19.60
N SER A 193 -8.38 -3.00 19.39
CA SER A 193 -7.33 -2.29 20.12
C SER A 193 -7.09 -0.91 19.53
N ASN A 194 -7.15 -0.77 18.20
CA ASN A 194 -6.94 0.51 17.51
C ASN A 194 -7.80 0.60 16.23
N TRP A 195 -8.70 1.59 16.21
CA TRP A 195 -9.60 1.85 15.07
C TRP A 195 -8.92 2.52 13.87
N ARG A 196 -7.67 2.97 14.00
CA ARG A 196 -6.97 3.78 12.99
C ARG A 196 -7.83 4.97 12.53
N THR A 197 -8.53 5.62 13.47
CA THR A 197 -9.58 6.60 13.19
C THR A 197 -9.12 7.75 12.30
N ALA A 198 -7.88 8.24 12.48
CA ALA A 198 -7.30 9.29 11.62
C ALA A 198 -7.23 8.90 10.13
N ILE A 199 -7.34 7.61 9.81
CA ILE A 199 -7.27 7.07 8.45
C ILE A 199 -8.63 6.56 8.00
N THR A 200 -9.28 5.75 8.83
CA THR A 200 -10.51 5.04 8.48
C THR A 200 -11.78 5.84 8.74
N GLY A 201 -11.69 6.90 9.56
CA GLY A 201 -12.86 7.61 10.07
C GLY A 201 -13.77 6.77 10.97
N LEU A 202 -13.34 5.56 11.36
CA LEU A 202 -14.10 4.67 12.21
C LEU A 202 -13.83 4.93 13.68
N THR A 203 -14.89 4.88 14.48
CA THR A 203 -14.82 4.80 15.94
C THR A 203 -15.73 3.67 16.40
N ARG A 204 -15.55 3.21 17.64
CA ARG A 204 -16.46 2.23 18.25
C ARG A 204 -17.92 2.69 18.20
N SER A 205 -18.16 3.98 18.37
CA SER A 205 -19.52 4.55 18.32
C SER A 205 -20.08 4.60 16.90
N LYS A 206 -19.26 4.90 15.89
CA LYS A 206 -19.66 4.84 14.48
C LYS A 206 -20.00 3.41 14.07
N MET A 207 -19.13 2.43 14.37
CA MET A 207 -19.39 1.03 14.02
C MET A 207 -20.67 0.48 14.66
N ARG A 208 -20.92 0.76 15.95
CA ARG A 208 -22.17 0.35 16.63
C ARG A 208 -23.44 0.95 16.03
N ARG A 209 -23.36 2.12 15.41
CA ARG A 209 -24.50 2.72 14.69
C ARG A 209 -24.75 1.93 13.39
N VAL A 210 -23.70 1.71 12.59
CA VAL A 210 -23.81 0.92 11.35
C VAL A 210 -24.29 -0.51 11.62
N GLU A 211 -23.83 -1.14 12.71
CA GLU A 211 -24.31 -2.45 13.16
C GLU A 211 -25.80 -2.45 13.50
N ARG A 212 -26.28 -1.41 14.18
CA ARG A 212 -27.71 -1.26 14.53
C ARG A 212 -28.58 -1.05 13.29
N ASP A 213 -28.05 -0.35 12.30
CA ASP A 213 -28.77 -0.05 11.06
C ASP A 213 -28.72 -1.23 10.06
N GLU A 214 -28.13 -2.38 10.45
CA GLU A 214 -27.97 -3.61 9.65
C GLU A 214 -27.21 -3.41 8.31
N GLN A 215 -26.38 -2.37 8.22
CA GLN A 215 -25.60 -2.03 7.01
C GLN A 215 -24.15 -2.53 7.07
N VAL A 216 -23.92 -3.69 7.72
CA VAL A 216 -22.57 -4.20 8.01
C VAL A 216 -22.45 -5.70 7.71
N LEU A 217 -21.28 -6.11 7.25
CA LEU A 217 -20.93 -7.52 7.10
C LEU A 217 -20.34 -8.08 8.40
N SER A 218 -20.64 -9.35 8.71
CA SER A 218 -20.23 -9.99 9.97
C SER A 218 -18.84 -10.62 9.85
N GLY A 219 -17.80 -9.81 10.08
CA GLY A 219 -16.42 -10.26 10.07
C GLY A 219 -15.85 -10.57 8.68
N TRP A 220 -14.57 -10.89 8.66
CA TRP A 220 -13.81 -11.19 7.43
C TRP A 220 -14.37 -12.39 6.64
N LYS A 221 -15.04 -13.34 7.31
CA LYS A 221 -15.65 -14.52 6.65
C LYS A 221 -16.78 -14.11 5.73
N ASP A 222 -17.68 -13.25 6.22
CA ASP A 222 -18.82 -12.75 5.46
C ASP A 222 -18.36 -11.80 4.35
N ALA A 223 -17.43 -10.89 4.65
CA ALA A 223 -16.80 -10.03 3.63
C ALA A 223 -16.16 -10.84 2.49
N ARG A 224 -15.41 -11.91 2.81
CA ARG A 224 -14.84 -12.81 1.81
C ARG A 224 -15.93 -13.55 1.03
N HIS A 225 -16.98 -14.02 1.70
CA HIS A 225 -18.08 -14.73 1.05
C HIS A 225 -18.78 -13.84 0.01
N ARG A 226 -19.14 -12.60 0.38
CA ARG A 226 -19.72 -11.61 -0.55
C ARG A 226 -18.80 -11.31 -1.73
N LEU A 227 -17.50 -11.17 -1.49
CA LEU A 227 -16.55 -10.99 -2.59
C LEU A 227 -16.54 -12.21 -3.54
N PHE A 228 -16.57 -13.43 -2.99
CA PHE A 228 -16.60 -14.68 -3.75
C PHE A 228 -17.91 -14.88 -4.54
N GLU A 229 -18.99 -14.16 -4.24
CA GLU A 229 -20.19 -14.12 -5.10
C GLU A 229 -19.89 -13.47 -6.45
N CYS A 230 -18.91 -12.56 -6.51
CA CYS A 230 -18.56 -11.79 -7.71
C CYS A 230 -17.33 -12.31 -8.46
N ILE A 231 -16.43 -13.03 -7.78
CA ILE A 231 -15.12 -13.47 -8.32
C ILE A 231 -14.92 -14.98 -8.28
N ASP A 232 -14.03 -15.47 -9.13
CA ASP A 232 -13.49 -16.84 -9.09
C ASP A 232 -11.96 -16.83 -9.32
N SER A 233 -11.36 -18.01 -9.52
CA SER A 233 -9.92 -18.12 -9.81
C SER A 233 -9.52 -17.63 -11.20
N ASP A 234 -10.49 -17.39 -12.09
CA ASP A 234 -10.24 -16.84 -13.42
C ASP A 234 -10.34 -15.31 -13.49
N THR A 235 -11.08 -14.70 -12.57
CA THR A 235 -11.12 -13.25 -12.38
C THR A 235 -9.72 -12.68 -12.18
N VAL A 236 -9.38 -11.59 -12.87
CA VAL A 236 -8.17 -10.79 -12.56
C VAL A 236 -8.46 -9.87 -11.37
N LEU A 237 -7.72 -10.01 -10.28
CA LEU A 237 -7.79 -9.08 -9.17
C LEU A 237 -6.82 -7.91 -9.34
N VAL A 238 -7.35 -6.71 -9.29
CA VAL A 238 -6.63 -5.45 -9.39
C VAL A 238 -6.63 -4.74 -8.04
N GLY A 239 -5.55 -4.05 -7.70
CA GLY A 239 -5.55 -3.15 -6.54
C GLY A 239 -4.20 -2.51 -6.30
N HIS A 240 -4.14 -1.54 -5.40
CA HIS A 240 -2.89 -0.92 -4.96
C HIS A 240 -2.52 -1.43 -3.58
N GLU A 241 -1.33 -2.01 -3.40
CA GLU A 241 -0.95 -2.66 -2.13
C GLU A 241 -1.91 -3.79 -1.72
N LEU A 242 -2.38 -4.52 -2.74
CA LEU A 242 -3.38 -5.57 -2.60
C LEU A 242 -3.01 -6.75 -1.66
N PRO A 243 -1.74 -7.07 -1.30
CA PRO A 243 -1.46 -8.07 -0.26
C PRO A 243 -2.17 -7.78 1.06
N THR A 244 -2.30 -6.50 1.42
CA THR A 244 -2.94 -6.09 2.66
C THR A 244 -4.42 -6.49 2.68
N SER A 245 -5.14 -6.15 1.60
CA SER A 245 -6.56 -6.49 1.42
C SER A 245 -6.80 -8.00 1.39
N LEU A 246 -5.97 -8.75 0.66
CA LEU A 246 -6.10 -10.22 0.60
C LEU A 246 -5.75 -10.88 1.94
N ALA A 247 -4.78 -10.36 2.69
CA ALA A 247 -4.40 -10.89 4.00
C ALA A 247 -5.51 -10.72 5.05
N VAL A 248 -6.17 -9.56 5.10
CA VAL A 248 -7.27 -9.30 6.07
C VAL A 248 -8.57 -9.99 5.68
N LEU A 249 -8.68 -10.50 4.46
CA LEU A 249 -9.79 -11.35 4.00
C LEU A 249 -9.43 -12.85 4.06
N GLY A 250 -8.14 -13.19 4.20
CA GLY A 250 -7.67 -14.57 4.18
C GLY A 250 -7.89 -15.23 2.82
N ILE A 251 -7.43 -14.60 1.74
CA ILE A 251 -7.64 -15.05 0.36
C ILE A 251 -6.30 -15.42 -0.29
N PHE A 252 -6.29 -16.57 -0.96
CA PHE A 252 -5.28 -16.94 -1.95
C PHE A 252 -5.81 -16.68 -3.35
N HIS A 253 -5.06 -15.93 -4.15
CA HIS A 253 -5.40 -15.67 -5.55
C HIS A 253 -4.13 -15.53 -6.39
N GLN A 254 -4.19 -15.80 -7.69
CA GLN A 254 -2.99 -15.89 -8.54
C GLN A 254 -2.99 -14.90 -9.71
N ARG A 255 -4.16 -14.54 -10.27
CA ARG A 255 -4.26 -13.59 -11.39
C ARG A 255 -4.32 -12.17 -10.85
N ILE A 256 -3.17 -11.63 -10.47
CA ILE A 256 -3.08 -10.37 -9.74
C ILE A 256 -2.36 -9.30 -10.57
N LEU A 257 -3.00 -8.14 -10.72
CA LEU A 257 -2.39 -6.89 -11.13
C LEU A 257 -2.36 -5.92 -9.95
N ASP A 258 -1.22 -5.88 -9.25
CA ASP A 258 -0.95 -4.87 -8.24
C ASP A 258 -0.42 -3.60 -8.91
N THR A 259 -1.15 -2.50 -8.79
CA THR A 259 -0.76 -1.24 -9.44
C THR A 259 0.48 -0.64 -8.81
N ARG A 260 0.78 -0.90 -7.51
CA ARG A 260 2.04 -0.46 -6.90
C ARG A 260 3.24 -1.14 -7.57
N ILE A 261 3.13 -2.45 -7.83
CA ILE A 261 4.17 -3.22 -8.51
C ILE A 261 4.28 -2.76 -9.97
N LEU A 262 3.15 -2.58 -10.66
CA LEU A 262 3.11 -2.07 -12.03
C LEU A 262 3.89 -0.75 -12.16
N MET A 263 3.55 0.25 -11.33
CA MET A 263 4.21 1.56 -11.37
C MET A 263 5.72 1.46 -11.06
N ALA A 264 6.12 0.58 -10.13
CA ALA A 264 7.52 0.34 -9.85
C ALA A 264 8.28 -0.31 -11.03
N GLN A 265 7.67 -1.28 -11.71
CA GLN A 265 8.24 -1.89 -12.92
C GLN A 265 8.31 -0.90 -14.08
N VAL A 266 7.34 0.00 -14.20
CA VAL A 266 7.33 1.08 -15.20
C VAL A 266 8.52 2.03 -14.97
N ALA A 267 8.82 2.38 -13.73
CA ALA A 267 9.96 3.25 -13.41
C ALA A 267 11.32 2.53 -13.49
N PHE A 268 11.44 1.30 -12.97
CA PHE A 268 12.72 0.63 -12.73
C PHE A 268 12.98 -0.60 -13.62
N GLY A 269 12.00 -1.03 -14.41
CA GLY A 269 12.07 -2.21 -15.27
C GLY A 269 11.46 -3.47 -14.63
N LYS A 270 11.09 -4.43 -15.48
CA LYS A 270 10.39 -5.67 -15.07
C LYS A 270 11.30 -6.72 -14.40
N ASN A 271 12.61 -6.66 -14.66
CA ASN A 271 13.60 -7.66 -14.20
C ASN A 271 14.18 -7.37 -12.81
N VAL A 272 13.59 -6.43 -12.07
CA VAL A 272 14.06 -6.03 -10.74
C VAL A 272 13.35 -6.86 -9.67
N SER A 273 14.11 -7.55 -8.83
CA SER A 273 13.59 -8.37 -7.73
C SER A 273 13.23 -7.56 -6.48
N LYS A 274 13.92 -6.43 -6.24
CA LYS A 274 13.66 -5.48 -5.16
C LYS A 274 13.64 -4.06 -5.71
N PHE A 275 12.47 -3.42 -5.70
CA PHE A 275 12.36 -2.03 -6.14
C PHE A 275 13.03 -1.09 -5.14
N PRO A 276 13.85 -0.11 -5.59
CA PRO A 276 14.47 0.86 -4.69
C PRO A 276 13.44 1.68 -3.91
N ILE A 277 12.32 1.98 -4.57
CA ILE A 277 11.17 2.66 -3.99
C ILE A 277 9.90 2.16 -4.69
N THR A 278 8.78 2.36 -4.02
CA THR A 278 7.42 2.25 -4.56
C THR A 278 6.65 3.48 -4.11
N TRP A 279 5.60 3.84 -4.83
CA TRP A 279 4.79 5.02 -4.51
C TRP A 279 3.43 4.59 -3.99
N GLY A 280 2.91 5.35 -3.03
CA GLY A 280 1.55 5.19 -2.55
C GLY A 280 0.52 5.67 -3.57
N LEU A 281 -0.73 5.28 -3.35
CA LEU A 281 -1.84 5.62 -4.22
C LEU A 281 -2.05 7.13 -4.32
N GLU A 282 -1.93 7.84 -3.19
CA GLU A 282 -1.99 9.31 -3.09
C GLU A 282 -1.00 9.99 -4.04
N HIS A 283 0.25 9.53 -4.03
CA HIS A 283 1.29 10.08 -4.88
C HIS A 283 1.02 9.81 -6.36
N ILE A 284 0.64 8.57 -6.71
CA ILE A 284 0.38 8.21 -8.11
C ILE A 284 -0.83 8.95 -8.64
N SER A 285 -1.91 9.08 -7.85
CA SER A 285 -3.08 9.88 -8.22
C SER A 285 -2.70 11.30 -8.67
N CYS A 286 -1.89 11.98 -7.85
CA CYS A 286 -1.47 13.35 -8.12
C CYS A 286 -0.50 13.45 -9.30
N THR A 287 0.43 12.51 -9.44
CA THR A 287 1.51 12.61 -10.44
C THR A 287 1.12 12.03 -11.80
N LEU A 288 0.22 11.05 -11.83
CA LEU A 288 -0.26 10.42 -13.06
C LEU A 288 -1.49 11.14 -13.62
N PHE A 289 -2.44 11.51 -12.75
CA PHE A 289 -3.72 12.11 -13.17
C PHE A 289 -3.88 13.57 -12.81
N GLN A 290 -2.94 14.17 -12.05
CA GLN A 290 -3.05 15.55 -11.58
C GLN A 290 -4.31 15.79 -10.73
N GLU A 291 -4.79 14.74 -10.06
CA GLU A 291 -5.95 14.79 -9.19
C GLU A 291 -5.64 14.22 -7.82
N GLU A 292 -6.05 14.95 -6.79
CA GLU A 292 -5.99 14.50 -5.41
C GLU A 292 -7.22 13.64 -5.08
N MET A 293 -7.01 12.55 -4.35
CA MET A 293 -8.12 11.83 -3.74
C MET A 293 -8.78 12.70 -2.69
N SER A 294 -10.11 12.74 -2.72
CA SER A 294 -10.91 13.59 -1.86
C SER A 294 -11.31 12.84 -0.60
N PRO A 295 -10.73 13.16 0.57
CA PRO A 295 -11.11 12.48 1.80
C PRO A 295 -12.60 12.75 2.13
N VAL A 296 -13.29 11.74 2.64
CA VAL A 296 -14.66 11.88 3.15
C VAL A 296 -14.58 12.16 4.64
N ASP A 297 -15.10 13.31 5.07
CA ASP A 297 -14.97 13.84 6.44
C ASP A 297 -13.52 13.94 6.94
N GLY A 298 -12.56 14.13 6.03
CA GLY A 298 -11.12 14.16 6.37
C GLY A 298 -10.46 12.78 6.48
N TYR A 299 -11.16 11.70 6.12
CA TYR A 299 -10.66 10.32 6.18
C TYR A 299 -10.55 9.67 4.81
N ARG A 300 -9.79 8.57 4.70
CA ARG A 300 -9.68 7.81 3.44
C ARG A 300 -11.03 7.22 3.04
N ASN A 301 -11.35 7.37 1.75
CA ASN A 301 -12.54 6.78 1.16
C ASN A 301 -12.20 5.42 0.49
N CYS A 302 -12.70 4.33 1.05
CA CYS A 302 -12.39 2.97 0.57
C CYS A 302 -12.78 2.76 -0.91
N LEU A 303 -13.95 3.28 -1.32
CA LEU A 303 -14.46 3.15 -2.67
C LEU A 303 -13.66 3.99 -3.67
N GLU A 304 -13.33 5.23 -3.30
CA GLU A 304 -12.51 6.10 -4.14
C GLU A 304 -11.16 5.45 -4.43
N ARG A 305 -10.51 4.88 -3.41
CA ARG A 305 -9.22 4.19 -3.58
C ARG A 305 -9.30 2.98 -4.51
N ALA A 306 -10.40 2.22 -4.47
CA ALA A 306 -10.66 1.15 -5.43
C ALA A 306 -10.82 1.72 -6.86
N ARG A 307 -11.52 2.85 -7.02
CA ARG A 307 -11.66 3.54 -8.32
C ARG A 307 -10.34 4.06 -8.84
N VAL A 308 -9.52 4.74 -8.03
CA VAL A 308 -8.19 5.22 -8.47
C VAL A 308 -7.30 4.04 -8.87
N SER A 309 -7.30 2.96 -8.09
CA SER A 309 -6.55 1.75 -8.44
C SER A 309 -7.01 1.14 -9.77
N ARG A 310 -8.31 1.18 -10.06
CA ARG A 310 -8.88 0.76 -11.36
C ARG A 310 -8.32 1.64 -12.48
N GLU A 311 -8.34 2.95 -12.32
CA GLU A 311 -7.92 3.91 -13.36
C GLU A 311 -6.43 3.76 -13.67
N ILE A 312 -5.58 3.55 -12.66
CA ILE A 312 -4.16 3.22 -12.87
C ILE A 312 -4.02 1.92 -13.68
N ALA A 313 -4.83 0.90 -13.37
CA ALA A 313 -4.79 -0.36 -14.10
C ALA A 313 -5.25 -0.23 -15.55
N LEU A 314 -6.20 0.65 -15.86
CA LEU A 314 -6.61 0.93 -17.24
C LEU A 314 -5.49 1.56 -18.07
N CYS A 315 -4.55 2.26 -17.44
CA CYS A 315 -3.38 2.82 -18.13
C CYS A 315 -2.46 1.77 -18.79
N VAL A 316 -2.65 0.47 -18.55
CA VAL A 316 -1.94 -0.58 -19.32
C VAL A 316 -2.24 -0.50 -20.83
N GLN A 317 -3.36 0.12 -21.20
CA GLN A 317 -3.73 0.42 -22.60
C GLN A 317 -3.07 1.70 -23.14
N VAL A 318 -2.48 2.51 -22.28
CA VAL A 318 -1.92 3.82 -22.62
C VAL A 318 -0.43 3.82 -22.34
N GLU A 319 0.32 3.05 -23.13
CA GLU A 319 1.75 2.79 -22.90
C GLU A 319 2.59 4.09 -22.84
N VAL A 320 2.24 5.10 -23.66
CA VAL A 320 2.92 6.40 -23.67
C VAL A 320 2.82 7.11 -22.33
N LEU A 321 1.64 7.07 -21.69
CA LEU A 321 1.40 7.71 -20.40
C LEU A 321 2.24 7.04 -19.30
N LEU A 322 2.22 5.69 -19.24
CA LEU A 322 3.01 4.95 -18.27
C LEU A 322 4.51 5.18 -18.47
N LYS A 323 5.01 5.15 -19.72
CA LYS A 323 6.43 5.41 -20.02
C LYS A 323 6.86 6.80 -19.55
N SER A 324 6.09 7.83 -19.91
CA SER A 324 6.38 9.21 -19.50
C SER A 324 6.40 9.36 -17.98
N TRP A 325 5.39 8.82 -17.29
CA TRP A 325 5.35 8.83 -15.82
C TRP A 325 6.56 8.10 -15.21
N GLY A 326 6.91 6.92 -15.74
CA GLY A 326 8.01 6.10 -15.24
C GLY A 326 9.37 6.78 -15.36
N GLU A 327 9.61 7.47 -16.47
CA GLU A 327 10.83 8.26 -16.69
C GLU A 327 10.94 9.39 -15.67
N ASN A 328 9.86 10.15 -15.47
CA ASN A 328 9.82 11.24 -14.51
C ASN A 328 10.04 10.74 -13.07
N ALA A 329 9.32 9.69 -12.67
CA ALA A 329 9.43 9.08 -11.35
C ALA A 329 10.84 8.55 -11.07
N ARG A 330 11.49 7.93 -12.07
CA ARG A 330 12.88 7.46 -11.96
C ARG A 330 13.87 8.63 -11.84
N ASN A 331 13.69 9.69 -12.62
CA ASN A 331 14.56 10.86 -12.58
C ASN A 331 14.46 11.59 -11.25
N GLU A 332 13.25 11.76 -10.73
CA GLU A 332 13.00 12.35 -9.40
C GLU A 332 13.68 11.52 -8.30
N TYR A 333 13.51 10.20 -8.33
CA TYR A 333 14.20 9.31 -7.38
C TYR A 333 15.73 9.49 -7.42
N ARG A 334 16.33 9.53 -8.63
CA ARG A 334 17.78 9.75 -8.78
C ARG A 334 18.21 11.11 -8.24
N HIS A 335 17.41 12.14 -8.47
CA HIS A 335 17.68 13.48 -7.95
C HIS A 335 17.68 13.51 -6.42
N GLN A 336 16.67 12.90 -5.79
CA GLN A 336 16.58 12.79 -4.33
C GLN A 336 17.75 12.00 -3.73
N GLN A 337 18.18 10.91 -4.39
CA GLN A 337 19.35 10.15 -3.95
C GLN A 337 20.65 10.97 -4.04
N ASN A 338 20.81 11.79 -5.07
CA ASN A 338 21.96 12.68 -5.20
C ASN A 338 21.99 13.73 -4.09
N ILE A 339 20.85 14.38 -3.80
CA ILE A 339 20.73 15.34 -2.69
C ILE A 339 21.10 14.65 -1.37
N ARG A 340 20.51 13.48 -1.10
CA ARG A 340 20.77 12.73 0.13
C ARG A 340 22.24 12.33 0.25
N SER A 341 22.85 11.86 -0.84
CA SER A 341 24.28 11.53 -0.85
C SER A 341 25.15 12.75 -0.55
N GLU A 342 24.79 13.93 -1.04
CA GLU A 342 25.55 15.15 -0.80
C GLU A 342 25.40 15.65 0.63
N MET A 343 24.19 15.60 1.20
CA MET A 343 23.94 15.90 2.62
C MET A 343 24.75 14.98 3.53
N ILE A 344 24.83 13.69 3.23
CA ILE A 344 25.62 12.73 4.02
C ILE A 344 27.12 13.09 3.96
N LYS A 345 27.65 13.44 2.79
CA LYS A 345 29.05 13.87 2.66
C LYS A 345 29.33 15.12 3.50
N GLN A 346 28.44 16.11 3.44
CA GLN A 346 28.56 17.34 4.24
C GLN A 346 28.56 17.03 5.74
N SER A 347 27.62 16.22 6.23
CA SER A 347 27.60 15.81 7.65
C SER A 347 28.84 15.02 8.07
N ILE A 348 29.41 14.18 7.18
CA ILE A 348 30.68 13.49 7.47
C ILE A 348 31.83 14.50 7.55
N ASP A 349 31.91 15.45 6.62
CA ASP A 349 32.98 16.47 6.62
C ASP A 349 32.89 17.38 7.86
N GLU A 350 31.68 17.74 8.32
CA GLU A 350 31.44 18.46 9.58
C GLU A 350 31.94 17.67 10.79
N LEU A 351 31.60 16.38 10.89
CA LEU A 351 32.08 15.51 11.98
C LEU A 351 33.60 15.35 11.95
N LEU A 352 34.21 15.16 10.78
CA LEU A 352 35.67 15.05 10.69
C LEU A 352 36.35 16.36 11.14
N ALA A 353 35.75 17.51 10.85
CA ALA A 353 36.24 18.81 11.31
C ALA A 353 36.10 18.98 12.84
N GLU A 354 34.94 18.63 13.41
CA GLU A 354 34.67 18.71 14.85
C GLU A 354 35.69 17.89 15.67
N TYR A 355 35.98 16.66 15.23
CA TYR A 355 36.88 15.74 15.94
C TYR A 355 38.35 15.84 15.49
N ARG A 356 38.70 16.82 14.63
CA ARG A 356 40.05 17.03 14.06
C ARG A 356 40.64 15.74 13.45
N LEU A 357 39.78 14.91 12.86
CA LEU A 357 40.20 13.64 12.27
C LEU A 357 40.81 13.87 10.88
N PRO A 358 41.88 13.16 10.51
CA PRO A 358 42.51 13.33 9.21
C PRO A 358 41.58 12.89 8.08
N LYS A 359 41.50 13.68 6.99
CA LYS A 359 40.69 13.43 5.78
C LYS A 359 40.99 12.09 5.07
N LYS A 360 42.01 11.32 5.50
CA LYS A 360 42.35 9.99 4.97
C LYS A 360 41.33 8.88 5.30
N VAL A 361 40.33 9.13 6.16
CA VAL A 361 39.21 8.20 6.42
C VAL A 361 38.18 8.18 5.27
N LYS A 362 38.32 9.05 4.25
CA LYS A 362 37.41 9.18 3.09
C LYS A 362 37.22 7.91 2.24
N ASN A 363 38.07 6.88 2.39
CA ASN A 363 38.00 5.62 1.64
C ASN A 363 37.16 4.52 2.29
N VAL A 364 36.45 4.78 3.39
CA VAL A 364 35.38 3.87 3.82
C VAL A 364 34.29 3.96 2.76
N LYS A 365 34.07 2.88 1.99
CA LYS A 365 32.97 2.78 1.03
C LYS A 365 31.67 3.19 1.73
N VAL A 366 31.17 4.38 1.41
CA VAL A 366 29.87 4.91 1.87
C VAL A 366 28.70 3.98 1.45
N GLY A 367 28.97 2.97 0.60
CA GLY A 367 28.03 1.91 0.23
C GLY A 367 27.51 1.03 1.38
N VAL A 368 28.14 1.02 2.56
CA VAL A 368 27.68 0.15 3.69
C VAL A 368 26.63 0.84 4.60
N LEU A 369 26.41 2.15 4.47
CA LEU A 369 25.43 2.87 5.30
C LEU A 369 24.05 3.02 4.62
N ILE A 370 23.91 2.68 3.34
CA ILE A 370 22.66 2.82 2.59
C ILE A 370 21.83 1.52 2.62
N GLU A 371 22.47 0.35 2.69
CA GLU A 371 21.74 -0.94 2.72
C GLU A 371 21.11 -1.28 4.09
N GLY A 372 21.50 -0.59 5.16
CA GLY A 372 21.00 -0.84 6.53
C GLY A 372 19.82 0.04 6.98
N LEU A 373 19.26 0.88 6.10
CA LEU A 373 18.10 1.74 6.44
C LEU A 373 16.78 1.24 5.85
N ASP A 374 16.82 0.16 5.06
CA ASP A 374 15.67 -0.42 4.36
C ASP A 374 15.31 -1.85 4.81
N SER A 375 15.76 -2.28 5.98
CA SER A 375 15.18 -3.43 6.70
C SER A 375 13.99 -2.97 7.54
#